data_AF-A0A539CZQ9-F1
#
_entry.id   AF-A0A539CZQ9-F1
#
_cell.length_a   1.000
_cell.length_b   1.000
_cell.length_c   1.000
_cell.angle_alpha   90.00
_cell.angle_beta   90.00
_cell.angle_gamma   90.00
#
_symmetry.space_group_name_H-M   'P 1'
#
loop_
_entity.id
_entity.type
_entity.pdbx_description
1 polymer ?
#
loop_
_entity_poly.entity_id
_entity_poly.type
_entity_poly.pdbx_seq_one_letter_code
_entity_poly.pdbx_strand_id
1 'polypeptide(L)' 'AAPAGGFASFLNDGIGYVENKVDHANAMVRAFAVDDSVPVHQVTMALADARLAVELAMQVRSRLVEAYRDLMTMQL' A
#
# COMPACT_ATOMS: atom_id res chain seq x y z
N ALA A 1 3.79 -21.30 22.57
CA ALA A 1 4.48 -20.69 21.41
C ALA A 1 3.49 -19.79 20.71
N ALA A 2 3.75 -18.48 20.64
CA ALA A 2 2.91 -17.56 19.88
C ALA A 2 3.05 -17.90 18.38
N PRO A 3 1.96 -17.91 17.59
CA PRO A 3 2.02 -18.32 16.20
C PRO A 3 2.91 -17.36 15.42
N ALA A 4 3.69 -17.88 14.48
CA ALA A 4 4.66 -17.16 13.64
C ALA A 4 4.02 -16.18 12.62
N GLY A 5 2.77 -15.75 12.84
CA GLY A 5 2.02 -14.79 12.04
C GLY A 5 1.37 -13.76 12.96
N GLY A 6 2.15 -12.78 13.39
CA GLY A 6 1.67 -11.68 14.23
C GLY A 6 1.15 -10.51 13.40
N PHE A 7 0.43 -9.59 14.06
CA PHE A 7 -0.05 -8.33 13.46
C PHE A 7 1.07 -7.53 12.77
N ALA A 8 2.28 -7.55 13.34
CA ALA A 8 3.45 -6.90 12.74
C ALA A 8 3.84 -7.51 11.38
N SER A 9 3.71 -8.84 11.21
CA SER A 9 3.94 -9.49 9.91
C SER A 9 2.91 -9.05 8.89
N PHE A 10 1.63 -9.05 9.28
CA PHE A 10 0.54 -8.59 8.41
C PHE A 10 0.74 -7.14 7.95
N LEU A 11 1.20 -6.25 8.84
CA LEU A 11 1.53 -4.87 8.48
C LEU A 11 2.70 -4.78 7.51
N ASN A 12 3.77 -5.55 7.74
CA ASN A 12 4.92 -5.60 6.82
C ASN A 12 4.50 -6.11 5.43
N ASP A 13 3.69 -7.16 5.39
CA ASP A 13 3.14 -7.71 4.14
C ASP A 13 2.28 -6.66 3.43
N GLY A 14 1.46 -5.92 4.17
CA GLY A 14 0.65 -4.82 3.65
C GLY A 14 1.47 -3.66 3.09
N ILE A 15 2.57 -3.28 3.75
CA ILE A 15 3.51 -2.26 3.23
C ILE A 15 4.15 -2.75 1.93
N GLY A 16 4.64 -4.00 1.91
CA GLY A 16 5.23 -4.60 0.71
C GLY A 16 4.23 -4.70 -0.44
N TYR A 17 2.96 -4.97 -0.16
CA TYR A 17 1.89 -4.96 -1.15
C TYR A 17 1.71 -3.58 -1.80
N VAL A 18 1.70 -2.50 -1.00
CA VAL A 18 1.56 -1.13 -1.50
C VAL A 18 2.78 -0.73 -2.35
N GLU A 19 3.99 -1.04 -1.87
CA GLU A 19 5.24 -0.80 -2.59
C GLU A 19 5.23 -1.51 -3.96
N ASN A 20 4.86 -2.79 -3.99
CA ASN A 20 4.76 -3.55 -5.23
C ASN A 20 3.78 -2.92 -6.23
N LYS A 21 2.61 -2.43 -5.76
CA LYS A 21 1.64 -1.76 -6.62
C LYS A 21 2.19 -0.46 -7.21
N VAL A 22 2.87 0.35 -6.40
CA VAL A 22 3.52 1.60 -6.86
C VAL A 22 4.61 1.31 -7.88
N ASP A 23 5.48 0.33 -7.61
CA ASP A 23 6.55 -0.07 -8.52
C ASP A 23 6.02 -0.62 -9.83
N HIS A 24 4.97 -1.43 -9.78
CA HIS A 24 4.31 -1.95 -10.97
C HIS A 24 3.73 -0.82 -11.82
N ALA A 25 3.02 0.13 -11.21
CA ALA A 25 2.49 1.29 -11.93
C ALA A 25 3.61 2.11 -12.60
N ASN A 26 4.71 2.36 -11.87
CA ASN A 26 5.88 3.06 -12.42
C ASN A 26 6.54 2.29 -13.58
N ALA A 27 6.61 0.96 -13.48
CA ALA A 27 7.12 0.12 -14.57
C ALA A 27 6.23 0.21 -15.82
N MET A 28 4.91 0.18 -15.65
CA MET A 28 3.96 0.34 -16.76
C MET A 28 4.06 1.71 -17.44
N VAL A 29 4.19 2.79 -16.65
CA VAL A 29 4.41 4.14 -17.18
C VAL A 29 5.71 4.22 -17.99
N ARG A 30 6.80 3.65 -17.47
CA ARG A 30 8.09 3.61 -18.18
C ARG A 30 8.00 2.79 -19.47
N ALA A 31 7.34 1.63 -19.42
CA ALA A 31 7.16 0.78 -20.59
C ALA A 31 6.39 1.49 -21.69
N PHE A 32 5.29 2.17 -21.34
CA PHE A 32 4.50 2.97 -22.28
C PHE A 32 5.28 4.16 -22.87
N ALA A 33 6.13 4.82 -22.07
CA ALA A 33 6.95 5.94 -22.55
C ALA A 33 8.04 5.51 -23.56
N VAL A 34 8.48 4.25 -23.51
CA VAL A 34 9.50 3.68 -24.40
C VAL A 34 8.87 2.99 -25.61
N ASP A 35 7.72 2.35 -25.43
CA ASP A 35 6.99 1.61 -26.46
C ASP A 35 5.48 1.88 -26.35
N ASP A 36 4.96 2.61 -27.34
CA ASP A 36 3.54 2.98 -27.47
C ASP A 36 2.65 1.76 -27.82
N SER A 37 3.25 0.56 -27.96
CA SER A 37 2.51 -0.70 -28.10
C SER A 37 1.85 -1.15 -26.79
N VAL A 38 2.25 -0.59 -25.65
CA VAL A 38 1.60 -0.86 -24.35
C VAL A 38 0.23 -0.19 -24.34
N PRO A 39 -0.88 -0.92 -24.14
CA PRO A 39 -2.19 -0.31 -24.15
C PRO A 39 -2.36 0.69 -23.00
N VAL A 40 -2.69 1.94 -23.32
CA VAL A 40 -2.84 3.04 -22.35
C VAL A 40 -3.77 2.70 -21.18
N HIS A 41 -4.83 1.93 -21.42
CA HIS A 41 -5.78 1.53 -20.37
C HIS A 41 -5.15 0.64 -19.30
N GLN A 42 -4.13 -0.15 -19.64
CA GLN A 42 -3.42 -0.98 -18.66
C GLN A 42 -2.55 -0.12 -17.74
N VAL A 43 -1.93 0.92 -18.30
CA VAL A 43 -1.15 1.91 -17.54
C VAL A 43 -2.06 2.67 -16.58
N THR A 44 -3.22 3.14 -17.07
CA THR A 44 -4.17 3.87 -16.22
C THR A 44 -4.78 2.97 -15.13
N MET A 45 -5.07 1.70 -15.43
CA MET A 45 -5.49 0.73 -14.42
C MET A 45 -4.42 0.51 -13.35
N ALA A 46 -3.15 0.31 -13.75
CA ALA A 46 -2.05 0.12 -12.81
C ALA A 46 -1.87 1.35 -11.89
N LEU A 47 -1.99 2.55 -12.45
CA LEU A 47 -1.94 3.81 -11.68
C LEU A 47 -3.12 3.95 -10.70
N ALA A 48 -4.33 3.58 -11.12
CA ALA A 48 -5.51 3.60 -10.25
C ALA A 48 -5.38 2.61 -9.09
N ASP A 49 -4.89 1.40 -9.37
CA ASP A 49 -4.60 0.36 -8.37
C ASP A 49 -3.60 0.85 -7.33
N ALA A 50 -2.48 1.43 -7.78
CA ALA A 50 -1.45 1.97 -6.89
C ALA A 50 -2.00 3.09 -6.02
N ARG A 51 -2.79 4.00 -6.60
CA ARG A 51 -3.43 5.09 -5.86
C ARG A 51 -4.36 4.56 -4.77
N LEU A 52 -5.24 3.61 -5.10
CA LEU A 52 -6.19 3.03 -4.14
C LEU A 52 -5.46 2.29 -3.01
N ALA A 53 -4.38 1.56 -3.33
CA ALA A 53 -3.57 0.87 -2.33
C ALA A 53 -2.93 1.86 -1.34
N VAL A 54 -2.39 2.98 -1.83
CA VAL A 54 -1.81 4.04 -0.98
C VAL A 54 -2.88 4.72 -0.12
N GLU A 55 -4.05 5.03 -0.68
CA GLU A 55 -5.17 5.60 0.07
C GLU A 55 -5.59 4.69 1.23
N LEU A 56 -5.71 3.39 0.99
CA LEU A 56 -5.99 2.39 2.03
C LEU A 56 -4.87 2.35 3.08
N ALA A 57 -3.60 2.36 2.66
CA ALA A 57 -2.46 2.34 3.58
C ALA A 57 -2.48 3.56 4.53
N MET A 58 -2.83 4.73 4.01
CA MET A 58 -2.98 5.94 4.82
C MET A 58 -4.11 5.82 5.84
N GLN A 59 -5.23 5.19 5.49
CA GLN A 59 -6.33 4.93 6.43
C GLN A 59 -5.90 3.99 7.56
N VAL A 60 -5.20 2.89 7.23
CA VAL A 60 -4.68 1.95 8.23
C VAL A 60 -3.68 2.65 9.16
N ARG A 61 -2.75 3.44 8.59
CA ARG A 61 -1.79 4.24 9.37
C ARG A 61 -2.48 5.19 10.34
N SER A 62 -3.51 5.91 9.88
CA SER A 62 -4.27 6.82 10.76
C SER A 62 -4.92 6.06 11.90
N ARG A 63 -5.57 4.92 11.62
CA ARG A 63 -6.22 4.12 12.65
C ARG A 63 -5.25 3.56 13.68
N LEU A 64 -4.04 3.18 13.26
CA LEU A 64 -2.96 2.73 14.14
C LEU A 64 -2.50 3.84 15.09
N VAL A 65 -2.30 5.05 14.57
CA VAL A 65 -1.88 6.21 15.36
C VAL A 65 -2.97 6.58 16.38
N GLU A 66 -4.24 6.54 15.97
CA GLU A 66 -5.38 6.76 16.86
C GLU A 66 -5.42 5.70 17.97
N ALA A 67 -5.33 4.42 17.63
CA ALA A 67 -5.34 3.35 18.62
C ALA A 67 -4.20 3.48 19.64
N TYR A 68 -3.00 3.88 19.19
CA TYR A 68 -1.88 4.16 20.09
C TYR A 68 -2.19 5.34 21.02
N ARG A 69 -2.77 6.41 20.50
CA ARG A 69 -3.17 7.58 21.29
C ARG A 69 -4.24 7.22 22.33
N ASP A 70 -5.24 6.42 21.96
CA ASP A 70 -6.31 5.98 22.85
C ASP A 70 -5.75 5.19 24.04
N LEU A 71 -4.82 4.26 23.79
CA LEU A 71 -4.15 3.48 24.84
C LEU A 71 -3.37 4.36 25.82
N MET A 72 -2.67 5.38 25.32
CA MET A 72 -1.92 6.31 26.17
C MET A 72 -2.85 7.20 27.01
N THR A 73 -4.04 7.52 26.48
CA THR A 73 -5.01 8.40 27.14
C THR A 73 -5.82 7.67 28.21
N MET A 74 -6.00 6.34 28.10
CA MET A 74 -6.71 5.52 29.10
C MET A 74 -6.05 5.48 30.49
N GLN A 75 -4.78 5.88 30.61
CA GLN A 75 -4.03 5.88 31.88
C GLN A 75 -3.92 7.26 32.54
N LEU A 76 -4.51 8.30 31.94
CA LEU A 76 -4.58 9.67 32.48
C LEU A 76 -5.95 9.95 33.11
#